data_AF-A0A3D1VPI2-F1
#
_entry.id   AF-A0A3D1VPI2-F1
#
_cell.length_a   1.000
_cell.length_b   1.000
_cell.length_c   1.000
_cell.angle_alpha   90.00
_cell.angle_beta   90.00
_cell.angle_gamma   90.00
#
_symmetry.space_group_name_H-M   'P 1'
#
loop_
_entity.id
_entity.type
_entity.pdbx_description
1 polymer ?
#
loop_
_entity_poly.entity_id
_entity_poly.type
_entity_poly.pdbx_seq_one_letter_code
_entity_poly.pdbx_strand_id
1 'polypeptide(L)'
;MSDLVEWDLSHNSVSQTWAGIDEVGRGCLAGPVVACCILLNHQVVGTSSDILNQVRDSKKISPKKRESLARTLEDILPYIGYGVVDCIGIDRDNILQASLSAMRESTQEISCLVNTFYIDGITSPNLNRPEVLVPQGDGTSCAIAAASILAKVFRDKLMDELGHQYPRYGFDQHKGYGTPAHLRALDAYGASPIHRITFEPVRKRIQEDLEIFKVVQDRLYATKNAVDLTSWFQDVFRVHYGKMKMERVETLRNIYLGRLVSFQEEAL
;
A
#
# COMPACT_ATOMS: atom_id res chain seq x y z
N MET A 1 -4.39 28.93 13.30
CA MET A 1 -4.17 27.55 12.80
C MET A 1 -3.00 27.03 13.59
N SER A 2 -3.15 25.91 14.32
CA SER A 2 -2.03 25.38 15.10
C SER A 2 -0.94 24.87 14.17
N ASP A 3 0.30 25.04 14.61
CA ASP A 3 1.47 24.45 13.99
C ASP A 3 1.41 22.91 14.17
N LEU A 4 1.72 22.15 13.11
CA LEU A 4 1.74 20.68 13.15
C LEU A 4 2.76 20.18 14.18
N VAL A 5 3.90 20.86 14.27
CA VAL A 5 4.96 20.54 15.22
C VAL A 5 4.52 20.84 16.65
N GLU A 6 3.83 21.96 16.88
CA GLU A 6 3.29 22.28 18.21
C GLU A 6 2.30 21.21 18.69
N TRP A 7 1.48 20.67 17.79
CA TRP A 7 0.55 19.60 18.14
C TRP A 7 1.31 18.34 18.59
N ASP A 8 2.30 17.87 17.84
CA ASP A 8 3.09 16.70 18.23
C ASP A 8 3.80 16.93 19.57
N LEU A 9 4.41 18.11 19.76
CA LEU A 9 5.11 18.48 20.99
C LEU A 9 4.17 18.62 22.19
N SER A 10 2.93 19.06 22.01
CA SER A 10 1.97 19.19 23.11
C SER A 10 1.43 17.84 23.59
N HIS A 11 1.53 16.79 22.78
CA HIS A 11 1.02 15.45 23.08
C HIS A 11 2.12 14.47 23.51
N ASN A 12 3.39 14.86 23.46
CA ASN A 12 4.54 14.00 23.80
C ASN A 12 5.49 14.71 24.76
N SER A 13 5.85 14.04 25.86
CA SER A 13 6.87 14.56 26.78
C SER A 13 8.28 14.44 26.19
N VAL A 14 9.23 15.19 26.76
CA VAL A 14 10.60 15.35 26.21
C VAL A 14 11.34 14.03 25.99
N SER A 15 11.10 13.04 26.85
CA SER A 15 11.73 11.71 26.79
C SER A 15 10.96 10.69 25.94
N GLN A 16 9.83 11.09 25.35
CA GLN A 16 9.00 10.18 24.55
C GLN A 16 9.40 10.18 23.08
N THR A 17 9.18 9.01 22.49
CA THR A 17 9.27 8.76 21.07
C THR A 17 7.89 8.42 20.55
N TRP A 18 7.49 9.00 19.43
CA TRP A 18 6.19 8.73 18.82
C TRP A 18 6.34 8.43 17.34
N ALA A 19 5.31 7.82 16.78
CA ALA A 19 5.26 7.47 15.38
C ALA A 19 4.05 8.10 14.70
N GLY A 20 4.20 8.44 13.43
CA GLY A 20 3.11 8.87 12.55
C GLY A 20 2.90 7.83 11.46
N ILE A 21 1.64 7.49 11.18
CA ILE A 21 1.25 6.52 10.16
C ILE A 21 0.16 7.12 9.26
N ASP A 22 0.37 7.00 7.96
CA ASP A 22 -0.61 7.36 6.92
C ASP A 22 -0.53 6.37 5.75
N GLU A 23 -1.64 6.24 5.00
CA GLU A 23 -1.76 5.42 3.81
C GLU A 23 -2.10 6.20 2.53
N VAL A 24 -1.68 5.65 1.39
CA VAL A 24 -2.00 6.19 0.07
C VAL A 24 -2.46 5.10 -0.88
N GLY A 25 -3.36 5.48 -1.80
CA GLY A 25 -3.79 4.62 -2.89
C GLY A 25 -5.11 3.89 -2.65
N ARG A 26 -5.85 4.19 -1.58
CA ARG A 26 -7.13 3.54 -1.30
C ARG A 26 -8.16 3.65 -2.43
N GLY A 27 -8.29 4.83 -3.02
CA GLY A 27 -9.24 5.09 -4.12
C GLY A 27 -8.74 4.74 -5.53
N CYS A 28 -7.57 4.11 -5.68
CA CYS A 28 -7.05 3.75 -7.00
C CYS A 28 -7.73 2.47 -7.53
N LEU A 29 -7.85 2.38 -8.85
CA LEU A 29 -8.37 1.19 -9.55
C LEU A 29 -7.27 0.14 -9.80
N ALA A 30 -6.01 0.55 -9.74
CA ALA A 30 -4.85 -0.31 -9.98
C ALA A 30 -3.68 0.01 -9.04
N GLY A 31 -2.81 -0.97 -8.87
CA GLY A 31 -1.64 -0.91 -8.02
C GLY A 31 -1.92 -1.08 -6.53
N PRO A 32 -0.87 -1.06 -5.70
CA PRO A 32 -0.97 -1.34 -4.28
C PRO A 32 -1.62 -0.21 -3.49
N VAL A 33 -2.00 -0.54 -2.26
CA VAL A 33 -2.09 0.42 -1.16
C VAL A 33 -0.75 0.39 -0.42
N VAL A 34 -0.23 1.57 -0.09
CA VAL A 34 1.04 1.74 0.62
C VAL A 34 0.76 2.50 1.89
N ALA A 35 1.27 2.02 3.01
CA ALA A 35 1.35 2.79 4.25
C ALA A 35 2.81 3.09 4.58
N CYS A 36 3.04 4.22 5.24
CA CYS A 36 4.35 4.58 5.77
C CYS A 36 4.21 4.83 7.28
N CYS A 37 5.19 4.35 8.04
CA CYS A 37 5.39 4.69 9.43
C CYS A 37 6.71 5.43 9.57
N ILE A 38 6.68 6.56 10.26
CA ILE A 38 7.90 7.30 10.62
C ILE A 38 8.00 7.44 12.13
N LEU A 39 9.19 7.76 12.62
CA LEU A 39 9.44 7.97 14.04
C LEU A 39 9.97 9.38 14.30
N LEU A 40 9.50 10.00 15.38
CA LEU A 40 9.96 11.30 15.87
C LEU A 40 10.25 11.25 17.36
N ASN A 41 11.13 12.15 17.78
CA ASN A 41 11.39 12.51 19.17
C ASN A 41 11.69 14.01 19.26
N HIS A 42 11.77 14.55 20.48
CA HIS A 42 12.04 15.98 20.71
C HIS A 42 13.36 16.45 20.09
N GLN A 43 14.39 15.61 20.02
CA GLN A 43 15.67 15.98 19.43
C GLN A 43 15.55 16.21 17.92
N VAL A 44 14.90 15.28 17.20
CA VAL A 44 14.68 15.40 15.75
C VAL A 44 13.81 16.62 15.44
N VAL A 45 12.74 16.82 16.21
CA VAL A 45 11.87 17.99 16.05
C VAL A 45 12.64 19.28 16.31
N GLY A 46 13.48 19.32 17.35
CA GLY A 46 14.28 20.49 17.70
C GLY A 46 15.33 20.86 16.65
N THR A 47 15.89 19.89 15.91
CA THR A 47 16.89 20.16 14.86
C THR A 47 16.28 20.36 13.48
N SER A 48 15.04 19.92 13.26
CA SER A 48 14.44 19.83 11.92
C SER A 48 13.03 20.41 11.82
N SER A 49 12.62 21.24 12.77
CA SER A 49 11.29 21.89 12.79
C SER A 49 10.97 22.65 11.50
N ASP A 50 11.96 23.34 10.92
CA ASP A 50 11.79 24.05 9.65
C ASP A 50 11.38 23.14 8.48
N ILE A 51 11.85 21.89 8.48
CA ILE A 51 11.47 20.89 7.47
C ILE A 51 10.11 20.28 7.81
N LEU A 52 9.88 19.91 9.07
CA LEU A 52 8.62 19.33 9.54
C LEU A 52 7.44 20.32 9.40
N ASN A 53 7.69 21.62 9.45
CA ASN A 53 6.66 22.63 9.19
C ASN A 53 6.30 22.76 7.69
N GLN A 54 7.16 22.29 6.80
CA GLN A 54 6.91 22.30 5.36
C GLN A 54 6.11 21.09 4.85
N VAL A 55 5.91 20.05 5.68
CA VAL A 55 5.19 18.82 5.25
C VAL A 55 3.67 18.98 5.23
N ARG A 56 3.15 20.12 5.68
CA ARG A 56 1.71 20.38 5.78
C ARG A 56 0.98 20.33 4.44
N ASP A 57 -0.20 19.71 4.47
CA ASP A 57 -1.13 19.63 3.34
C ASP A 57 -0.44 19.10 2.08
N SER A 58 0.06 17.86 2.19
CA SER A 58 0.81 17.13 1.16
C SER A 58 0.13 17.15 -0.23
N LYS A 59 -1.19 17.36 -0.26
CA LYS A 59 -2.06 17.46 -1.44
C LYS A 59 -1.90 18.81 -2.18
N LYS A 60 -1.51 19.89 -1.49
CA LYS A 60 -1.20 21.21 -2.09
C LYS A 60 0.28 21.36 -2.49
N ILE A 61 1.14 20.45 -2.05
CA ILE A 61 2.56 20.42 -2.42
C ILE A 61 2.71 19.91 -3.86
N SER A 62 3.50 20.61 -4.69
CA SER A 62 3.79 20.16 -6.05
C SER A 62 4.60 18.85 -6.05
N PRO A 63 4.47 17.97 -7.07
CA PRO A 63 5.21 16.71 -7.12
C PRO A 63 6.72 16.87 -6.89
N LYS A 64 7.35 17.83 -7.59
CA LYS A 64 8.78 18.15 -7.44
C LYS A 64 9.16 18.54 -6.01
N LYS A 65 8.34 19.38 -5.36
CA LYS A 65 8.59 19.79 -3.97
C LYS A 65 8.39 18.62 -3.01
N ARG A 66 7.39 17.76 -3.25
CA ARG A 66 7.12 16.56 -2.45
C ARG A 66 8.29 15.57 -2.52
N GLU A 67 8.82 15.31 -3.71
CA GLU A 67 10.03 14.48 -3.88
C GLU A 67 11.26 15.07 -3.19
N SER A 68 11.44 16.40 -3.25
CA SER A 68 12.53 17.07 -2.55
C SER A 68 12.38 16.93 -1.03
N LEU A 69 11.17 17.14 -0.50
CA LEU A 69 10.89 16.97 0.93
C LEU A 69 11.06 15.51 1.37
N ALA A 70 10.61 14.54 0.57
CA ALA A 70 10.80 13.12 0.88
C ALA A 70 12.28 12.76 1.04
N ARG A 71 13.15 13.22 0.14
CA ARG A 71 14.61 13.01 0.26
C ARG A 71 15.15 13.63 1.56
N THR A 72 14.76 14.87 1.87
CA THR A 72 15.19 15.51 3.12
C THR A 72 14.66 14.79 4.35
N LEU A 73 13.43 14.28 4.32
CA LEU A 73 12.85 13.47 5.40
C LEU A 73 13.62 12.15 5.59
N GLU A 74 13.99 11.48 4.50
CA GLU A 74 14.83 10.27 4.52
C GLU A 74 16.18 10.50 5.20
N ASP A 75 16.76 11.70 5.07
CA ASP A 75 18.04 12.04 5.70
C ASP A 75 17.93 12.34 7.21
N ILE A 76 16.78 12.83 7.69
CA ILE A 76 16.63 13.32 9.08
C ILE A 76 15.85 12.37 10.00
N LEU A 77 15.01 11.50 9.45
CA LEU A 77 14.12 10.65 10.24
C LEU A 77 14.89 9.43 10.78
N PRO A 78 14.80 9.12 12.08
CA PRO A 78 15.47 7.94 12.66
C PRO A 78 14.94 6.61 12.14
N TYR A 79 13.70 6.58 11.65
CA TYR A 79 13.07 5.39 11.12
C TYR A 79 12.03 5.77 10.07
N ILE A 80 12.03 5.00 8.99
CA ILE A 80 11.00 4.99 7.95
C ILE A 80 10.72 3.54 7.61
N GLY A 81 9.49 3.11 7.80
CA GLY A 81 9.00 1.80 7.39
C GLY A 81 7.90 1.95 6.35
N TYR A 82 7.85 1.01 5.41
CA TYR A 82 6.82 0.94 4.39
C TYR A 82 6.11 -0.41 4.47
N GLY A 83 4.79 -0.40 4.35
CA GLY A 83 3.98 -1.60 4.15
C GLY A 83 3.25 -1.51 2.82
N VAL A 84 3.18 -2.63 2.10
CA VAL A 84 2.70 -2.66 0.72
C VAL A 84 1.77 -3.84 0.53
N VAL A 85 0.48 -3.56 0.30
CA VAL A 85 -0.49 -4.59 -0.06
C VAL A 85 -0.93 -4.39 -1.50
N ASP A 86 -0.68 -5.38 -2.34
CA ASP A 86 -0.97 -5.33 -3.76
C ASP A 86 -2.45 -5.55 -4.09
N CYS A 87 -2.80 -5.47 -5.37
CA CYS A 87 -4.19 -5.66 -5.82
C CYS A 87 -4.78 -7.02 -5.42
N ILE A 88 -4.00 -8.11 -5.43
CA ILE A 88 -4.47 -9.45 -5.08
C ILE A 88 -4.80 -9.52 -3.59
N GLY A 89 -3.95 -8.94 -2.73
CA GLY A 89 -4.23 -8.81 -1.30
C GLY A 89 -5.44 -7.91 -1.02
N ILE A 90 -5.58 -6.80 -1.75
CA ILE A 90 -6.73 -5.89 -1.63
C ILE A 90 -8.04 -6.59 -2.01
N ASP A 91 -8.05 -7.31 -3.13
CA ASP A 91 -9.23 -8.03 -3.60
C ASP A 91 -9.59 -9.22 -2.69
N ARG A 92 -8.60 -9.80 -1.98
CA ARG A 92 -8.82 -10.83 -0.94
C ARG A 92 -9.44 -10.24 0.33
N ASP A 93 -8.84 -9.18 0.86
CA ASP A 93 -9.12 -8.73 2.23
C ASP A 93 -10.12 -7.57 2.30
N ASN A 94 -10.45 -6.94 1.17
CA ASN A 94 -11.04 -5.61 1.04
C ASN A 94 -10.06 -4.46 1.35
N ILE A 95 -10.37 -3.27 0.84
CA ILE A 95 -9.46 -2.12 0.91
C ILE A 95 -9.21 -1.61 2.33
N LEU A 96 -10.18 -1.72 3.23
CA LEU A 96 -9.99 -1.30 4.62
C LEU A 96 -8.97 -2.21 5.29
N GLN A 97 -9.17 -3.53 5.23
CA GLN A 97 -8.27 -4.50 5.86
C GLN A 97 -6.89 -4.51 5.20
N ALA A 98 -6.81 -4.36 3.89
CA ALA A 98 -5.53 -4.22 3.18
C ALA A 98 -4.76 -2.97 3.64
N SER A 99 -5.45 -1.85 3.86
CA SER A 99 -4.80 -0.62 4.38
C SER A 99 -4.29 -0.83 5.80
N LEU A 100 -5.09 -1.44 6.68
CA LEU A 100 -4.68 -1.76 8.06
C LEU A 100 -3.52 -2.78 8.10
N SER A 101 -3.49 -3.73 7.16
CA SER A 101 -2.36 -4.66 7.00
C SER A 101 -1.09 -3.93 6.55
N ALA A 102 -1.17 -3.02 5.59
CA ALA A 102 -0.03 -2.18 5.18
C ALA A 102 0.48 -1.33 6.35
N MET A 103 -0.42 -0.75 7.15
CA MET A 103 -0.03 0.00 8.36
C MET A 103 0.71 -0.90 9.34
N ARG A 104 0.20 -2.10 9.64
CA ARG A 104 0.89 -3.08 10.51
C ARG A 104 2.28 -3.42 9.98
N GLU A 105 2.40 -3.72 8.69
CA GLU A 105 3.66 -4.06 8.03
C GLU A 105 4.69 -2.93 8.15
N SER A 106 4.27 -1.67 7.97
CA SER A 106 5.16 -0.50 8.08
C SER A 106 5.81 -0.31 9.47
N THR A 107 5.32 -1.02 10.50
CA THR A 107 5.82 -0.92 11.89
C THR A 107 6.72 -2.08 12.32
N GLN A 108 6.88 -3.12 11.49
CA GLN A 108 7.48 -4.39 11.90
C GLN A 108 8.98 -4.28 12.26
N GLU A 109 9.73 -3.40 11.58
CA GLU A 109 11.17 -3.26 11.76
C GLU A 109 11.56 -2.23 12.83
N ILE A 110 10.57 -1.63 13.52
CA ILE A 110 10.83 -0.70 14.62
C ILE A 110 11.43 -1.47 15.81
N SER A 111 12.70 -1.21 16.09
CA SER A 111 13.45 -1.87 17.15
C SER A 111 13.43 -1.12 18.49
N CYS A 112 13.03 0.16 18.51
CA CYS A 112 12.99 0.99 19.71
C CYS A 112 11.58 1.04 20.33
N LEU A 113 11.52 1.48 21.59
CA LEU A 113 10.24 1.74 22.26
C LEU A 113 9.56 2.96 21.62
N VAL A 114 8.31 2.78 21.20
CA VAL A 114 7.44 3.87 20.73
C VAL A 114 6.34 4.05 21.76
N ASN A 115 6.22 5.26 22.31
CA ASN A 115 5.25 5.58 23.35
C ASN A 115 3.84 5.74 22.80
N THR A 116 3.69 6.23 21.57
CA THR A 116 2.38 6.43 20.93
C THR A 116 2.51 6.37 19.41
N PHE A 117 1.60 5.66 18.76
CA PHE A 117 1.41 5.64 17.31
C PHE A 117 0.20 6.52 16.96
N TYR A 118 0.45 7.63 16.26
CA TYR A 118 -0.60 8.47 15.69
C TYR A 118 -0.95 7.95 14.30
N ILE A 119 -2.23 7.59 14.10
CA ILE A 119 -2.73 6.98 12.87
C ILE A 119 -3.67 7.97 12.17
N ASP A 120 -3.46 8.23 10.88
CA ASP A 120 -4.46 9.01 10.13
C ASP A 120 -5.79 8.24 10.04
N GLY A 121 -6.87 8.94 10.36
CA GLY A 121 -8.24 8.44 10.21
C GLY A 121 -8.89 7.96 11.50
N ILE A 122 -9.83 7.02 11.36
CA ILE A 122 -10.78 6.62 12.41
C ILE A 122 -10.77 5.12 12.69
N THR A 123 -9.82 4.36 12.15
CA THR A 123 -9.77 2.91 12.30
C THR A 123 -8.37 2.49 12.73
N SER A 124 -8.31 1.73 13.82
CA SER A 124 -7.06 1.21 14.38
C SER A 124 -6.57 -0.01 13.57
N PRO A 125 -5.26 -0.07 13.22
CA PRO A 125 -4.63 -1.27 12.68
C PRO A 125 -4.37 -2.37 13.73
N ASN A 126 -4.66 -2.14 15.01
CA ASN A 126 -4.46 -3.07 16.13
C ASN A 126 -3.00 -3.55 16.23
N LEU A 127 -2.07 -2.62 16.42
CA LEU A 127 -0.62 -2.86 16.58
C LEU A 127 -0.27 -3.59 17.89
N ASN A 128 -1.22 -3.74 18.82
CA ASN A 128 -0.97 -4.15 20.21
C ASN A 128 0.03 -3.21 20.92
N ARG A 129 0.00 -1.93 20.54
CA ARG A 129 0.84 -0.84 21.07
C ARG A 129 -0.07 0.38 21.30
N PRO A 130 0.33 1.38 22.09
CA PRO A 130 -0.51 2.56 22.31
C PRO A 130 -0.77 3.32 21.01
N GLU A 131 -2.04 3.49 20.67
CA GLU A 131 -2.50 4.12 19.42
C GLU A 131 -3.43 5.29 19.70
N VAL A 132 -3.30 6.35 18.90
CA VAL A 132 -4.22 7.48 18.87
C VAL A 132 -4.65 7.70 17.42
N LEU A 133 -5.96 7.62 17.19
CA LEU A 133 -6.56 7.87 15.89
C LEU A 133 -6.76 9.37 15.71
N VAL A 134 -6.20 9.94 14.65
CA VAL A 134 -6.24 11.37 14.37
C VAL A 134 -6.97 11.58 13.04
N PRO A 135 -8.27 11.92 13.06
CA PRO A 135 -9.00 12.23 11.82
C PRO A 135 -8.38 13.44 11.14
N GLN A 136 -8.03 13.33 9.85
CA GLN A 136 -7.30 14.38 9.11
C GLN A 136 -5.96 14.68 9.79
N GLY A 137 -5.25 13.62 10.15
CA GLY A 137 -3.97 13.66 10.85
C GLY A 137 -2.88 14.32 10.01
N ASP A 138 -2.93 14.19 8.68
CA ASP A 138 -2.03 14.89 7.73
C ASP A 138 -2.13 16.42 7.82
N GLY A 139 -3.25 16.94 8.33
CA GLY A 139 -3.49 18.34 8.61
C GLY A 139 -3.27 18.77 10.06
N THR A 140 -2.93 17.82 10.96
CA THR A 140 -2.91 18.01 12.41
C THR A 140 -1.57 17.67 13.06
N SER A 141 -0.97 16.53 12.69
CA SER A 141 0.29 16.00 13.25
C SER A 141 1.41 16.09 12.22
N CYS A 142 2.59 16.58 12.64
CA CYS A 142 3.74 16.62 11.73
C CYS A 142 4.26 15.21 11.42
N ALA A 143 4.15 14.28 12.37
CA ALA A 143 4.50 12.89 12.14
C ALA A 143 3.65 12.24 11.04
N ILE A 144 2.31 12.40 11.13
CA ILE A 144 1.40 11.86 10.12
C ILE A 144 1.62 12.54 8.77
N ALA A 145 1.79 13.87 8.75
CA ALA A 145 2.05 14.61 7.51
C ALA A 145 3.35 14.16 6.81
N ALA A 146 4.41 13.87 7.58
CA ALA A 146 5.66 13.34 7.03
C ALA A 146 5.46 11.92 6.45
N ALA A 147 4.76 11.04 7.18
CA ALA A 147 4.41 9.71 6.69
C ALA A 147 3.58 9.77 5.39
N SER A 148 2.63 10.71 5.30
CA SER A 148 1.81 10.96 4.10
C SER A 148 2.66 11.27 2.87
N ILE A 149 3.64 12.16 3.02
CA ILE A 149 4.56 12.55 1.94
C ILE A 149 5.38 11.35 1.47
N LEU A 150 5.97 10.61 2.40
CA LEU A 150 6.83 9.47 2.08
C LEU A 150 6.02 8.34 1.43
N ALA A 151 4.86 7.99 1.99
CA ALA A 151 3.96 7.00 1.41
C ALA A 151 3.58 7.39 -0.03
N LYS A 152 3.23 8.66 -0.26
CA LYS A 152 2.86 9.19 -1.59
C LYS A 152 4.01 9.10 -2.58
N VAL A 153 5.21 9.55 -2.22
CA VAL A 153 6.38 9.54 -3.12
C VAL A 153 6.78 8.11 -3.44
N PHE A 154 6.83 7.23 -2.43
CA PHE A 154 7.13 5.82 -2.60
C PHE A 154 6.13 5.14 -3.54
N ARG A 155 4.83 5.32 -3.30
CA ARG A 155 3.79 4.74 -4.16
C ARG A 155 3.83 5.30 -5.58
N ASP A 156 4.06 6.59 -5.76
CA ASP A 156 4.12 7.19 -7.08
C ASP A 156 5.27 6.62 -7.91
N LYS A 157 6.44 6.37 -7.30
CA LYS A 157 7.57 5.69 -7.94
C LYS A 157 7.20 4.26 -8.37
N LEU A 158 6.53 3.49 -7.51
CA LEU A 158 6.03 2.16 -7.89
C LEU A 158 5.06 2.24 -9.09
N MET A 159 4.17 3.22 -9.09
CA MET A 159 3.23 3.39 -10.20
C MET A 159 3.91 3.83 -11.50
N ASP A 160 5.05 4.54 -11.43
CA ASP A 160 5.88 4.86 -12.60
C ASP A 160 6.51 3.59 -13.19
N GLU A 161 7.11 2.75 -12.36
CA GLU A 161 7.66 1.45 -12.77
C GLU A 161 6.58 0.57 -13.42
N LEU A 162 5.39 0.52 -12.81
CA LEU A 162 4.23 -0.19 -13.36
C LEU A 162 3.71 0.45 -14.65
N GLY A 163 3.85 1.76 -14.83
CA GLY A 163 3.55 2.46 -16.08
C GLY A 163 4.45 1.99 -17.22
N HIS A 164 5.75 1.81 -16.95
CA HIS A 164 6.68 1.24 -17.94
C HIS A 164 6.36 -0.23 -18.25
N GLN A 165 5.98 -1.01 -17.24
CA GLN A 165 5.60 -2.42 -17.43
C GLN A 165 4.29 -2.58 -18.20
N TYR A 166 3.33 -1.66 -18.02
CA TYR A 166 2.00 -1.69 -18.65
C TYR A 166 1.69 -0.38 -19.39
N PRO A 167 2.42 -0.07 -20.48
CA PRO A 167 2.44 1.27 -21.10
C PRO A 167 1.11 1.70 -21.71
N ARG A 168 0.18 0.77 -21.94
CA ARG A 168 -1.14 1.06 -22.54
C ARG A 168 -2.14 1.69 -21.57
N TYR A 169 -1.83 1.67 -20.27
CA TYR A 169 -2.77 2.10 -19.23
C TYR A 169 -2.51 3.52 -18.73
N GLY A 170 -1.29 4.05 -18.82
CA GLY A 170 -0.96 5.41 -18.34
C GLY A 170 -0.76 5.52 -16.82
N PHE A 171 -0.35 4.43 -16.17
CA PHE A 171 -0.16 4.38 -14.71
C PHE A 171 0.88 5.37 -14.18
N ASP A 172 1.89 5.68 -14.97
CA ASP A 172 2.89 6.72 -14.74
C ASP A 172 2.31 8.14 -14.73
N GLN A 173 1.13 8.35 -15.30
CA GLN A 173 0.49 9.67 -15.33
C GLN A 173 -0.54 9.82 -14.22
N HIS A 174 -1.51 8.91 -14.17
CA HIS A 174 -2.64 9.01 -13.24
C HIS A 174 -2.49 8.13 -11.99
N LYS A 175 -1.36 7.45 -11.78
CA LYS A 175 -1.02 6.69 -10.57
C LYS A 175 -2.08 5.64 -10.15
N GLY A 176 -2.80 5.11 -11.13
CA GLY A 176 -3.89 4.15 -10.93
C GLY A 176 -5.26 4.74 -10.56
N TYR A 177 -5.42 6.07 -10.42
CA TYR A 177 -6.73 6.69 -10.21
C TYR A 177 -7.63 6.57 -11.44
N GLY A 178 -8.95 6.50 -11.24
CA GLY A 178 -9.97 6.33 -12.29
C GLY A 178 -10.21 7.59 -13.14
N THR A 179 -9.17 8.10 -13.77
CA THR A 179 -9.27 9.24 -14.71
C THR A 179 -9.96 8.82 -16.01
N PRO A 180 -10.51 9.75 -16.81
CA PRO A 180 -11.06 9.42 -18.12
C PRO A 180 -10.08 8.69 -19.04
N ALA A 181 -8.77 8.97 -18.95
CA ALA A 181 -7.74 8.25 -19.69
C ALA A 181 -7.63 6.79 -19.25
N HIS A 182 -7.62 6.54 -17.93
CA HIS A 182 -7.58 5.21 -17.37
C HIS A 182 -8.82 4.38 -17.76
N LEU A 183 -10.02 4.99 -17.70
CA LEU A 183 -11.26 4.32 -18.07
C LEU A 183 -11.29 3.92 -19.55
N ARG A 184 -10.80 4.78 -20.45
CA ARG A 184 -10.65 4.44 -21.87
C ARG A 184 -9.69 3.27 -22.09
N ALA A 185 -8.58 3.22 -21.36
CA ALA A 185 -7.64 2.09 -21.44
C ALA A 185 -8.28 0.79 -20.95
N LEU A 186 -9.06 0.84 -19.86
CA LEU A 186 -9.82 -0.32 -19.38
C LEU A 186 -10.88 -0.78 -20.40
N ASP A 187 -11.60 0.15 -21.04
CA ASP A 187 -12.58 -0.19 -22.08
C ASP A 187 -11.91 -0.86 -23.30
N ALA A 188 -10.73 -0.38 -23.69
CA ALA A 188 -10.00 -0.89 -24.85
C ALA A 188 -9.29 -2.24 -24.60
N TYR A 189 -8.63 -2.41 -23.45
CA TYR A 189 -7.69 -3.52 -23.20
C TYR A 189 -8.15 -4.49 -22.10
N GLY A 190 -9.24 -4.16 -21.40
CA GLY A 190 -9.67 -4.82 -20.19
C GLY A 190 -8.72 -4.59 -19.02
N ALA A 191 -8.99 -5.24 -17.89
CA ALA A 191 -8.12 -5.19 -16.73
C ALA A 191 -6.72 -5.80 -17.00
N SER A 192 -5.71 -5.14 -16.46
CA SER A 192 -4.32 -5.62 -16.39
C SER A 192 -4.07 -6.43 -15.12
N PRO A 193 -2.92 -7.14 -15.01
CA PRO A 193 -2.57 -7.93 -13.83
C PRO A 193 -2.56 -7.17 -12.50
N ILE A 194 -2.41 -5.84 -12.53
CA ILE A 194 -2.31 -5.00 -11.34
C ILE A 194 -3.61 -4.25 -10.99
N HIS A 195 -4.69 -4.50 -11.73
CA HIS A 195 -5.99 -3.90 -11.41
C HIS A 195 -6.66 -4.61 -10.25
N ARG A 196 -7.43 -3.86 -9.47
CA ARG A 196 -8.24 -4.36 -8.36
C ARG A 196 -9.57 -4.85 -8.95
N ILE A 197 -9.66 -6.14 -9.21
CA ILE A 197 -10.76 -6.73 -9.99
C ILE A 197 -12.10 -6.67 -9.25
N THR A 198 -12.10 -6.44 -7.93
CA THR A 198 -13.33 -6.25 -7.14
C THR A 198 -13.87 -4.82 -7.18
N PHE A 199 -13.08 -3.83 -7.62
CA PHE A 199 -13.48 -2.43 -7.61
C PHE A 199 -14.38 -2.11 -8.79
N GLU A 200 -15.45 -1.34 -8.56
CA GLU A 200 -16.13 -0.62 -9.63
C GLU A 200 -15.26 0.57 -10.06
N PRO A 201 -15.03 0.81 -11.36
CA PRO A 201 -15.67 0.20 -12.52
C PRO A 201 -14.87 -0.96 -13.17
N VAL A 202 -13.76 -1.39 -12.57
CA VAL A 202 -12.87 -2.44 -13.10
C VAL A 202 -13.61 -3.76 -13.28
N ARG A 203 -14.39 -4.18 -12.27
CA ARG A 203 -15.12 -5.45 -12.26
C ARG A 203 -15.95 -5.69 -13.53
N LYS A 204 -16.57 -4.63 -14.05
CA LYS A 204 -17.41 -4.67 -15.27
C LYS A 204 -16.62 -4.66 -16.57
N ARG A 205 -15.33 -4.34 -16.53
CA ARG A 205 -14.43 -4.17 -17.67
C ARG A 205 -13.39 -5.29 -17.77
N ILE A 206 -13.52 -6.34 -16.96
CA ILE A 206 -12.71 -7.55 -17.08
C ILE A 206 -13.10 -8.23 -18.39
N GLN A 207 -12.17 -8.25 -19.34
CA GLN A 207 -12.26 -9.06 -20.55
C GLN A 207 -11.73 -10.45 -20.20
N GLU A 208 -12.64 -11.31 -19.75
CA GLU A 208 -12.32 -12.66 -19.30
C GLU A 208 -11.83 -13.53 -20.46
N ASP A 209 -10.77 -14.29 -20.21
CA ASP A 209 -10.21 -15.25 -21.15
C ASP A 209 -10.25 -16.66 -20.53
N LEU A 210 -11.18 -17.49 -21.02
CA LEU A 210 -11.42 -18.83 -20.48
C LEU A 210 -10.29 -19.81 -20.81
N GLU A 211 -9.58 -19.60 -21.92
CA GLU A 211 -8.43 -20.43 -22.26
C GLU A 211 -7.26 -20.12 -21.32
N ILE A 212 -7.02 -18.84 -21.03
CA ILE A 212 -6.05 -18.45 -20.01
C ILE A 212 -6.42 -19.04 -18.65
N PHE A 213 -7.69 -18.95 -18.23
CA PHE A 213 -8.13 -19.54 -16.97
C PHE A 213 -7.81 -21.04 -16.91
N LYS A 214 -8.10 -21.78 -17.98
CA LYS A 214 -7.81 -23.21 -18.07
C LYS A 214 -6.31 -23.49 -17.99
N VAL A 215 -5.47 -22.74 -18.69
CA VAL A 215 -4.00 -22.88 -18.62
C VAL A 215 -3.49 -22.61 -17.21
N VAL A 216 -3.98 -21.56 -16.55
CA VAL A 216 -3.62 -21.23 -15.16
C VAL A 216 -4.02 -22.38 -14.22
N GLN A 217 -5.23 -22.92 -14.40
CA GLN A 217 -5.75 -24.03 -13.59
C GLN A 217 -4.96 -25.32 -13.80
N ASP A 218 -4.68 -25.71 -15.04
CA ASP A 218 -3.97 -26.94 -15.37
C ASP A 218 -2.54 -26.91 -14.80
N ARG A 219 -1.87 -25.74 -14.85
CA ARG A 219 -0.55 -25.56 -14.21
C ARG A 219 -0.61 -25.67 -12.69
N LEU A 220 -1.70 -25.22 -12.06
CA LEU A 220 -1.88 -25.38 -10.62
C LEU A 220 -1.97 -26.86 -10.24
N TYR A 221 -2.74 -27.65 -11.00
CA TYR A 221 -2.87 -29.09 -10.77
C TYR A 221 -1.56 -29.87 -11.00
N ALA A 222 -0.70 -29.37 -11.89
CA ALA A 222 0.58 -30.00 -12.22
C ALA A 222 1.70 -29.76 -11.19
N THR A 223 1.52 -28.83 -10.23
CA THR A 223 2.50 -28.56 -9.16
C THR A 223 2.78 -29.80 -8.32
N LYS A 224 4.02 -30.09 -7.93
CA LYS A 224 4.38 -31.32 -7.21
C LYS A 224 4.79 -31.11 -5.76
N ASN A 225 4.99 -29.86 -5.36
CA ASN A 225 5.42 -29.48 -4.02
C ASN A 225 5.13 -27.98 -3.76
N ALA A 226 5.45 -27.50 -2.56
CA ALA A 226 5.23 -26.11 -2.16
C ALA A 226 6.07 -25.08 -2.96
N VAL A 227 7.25 -25.46 -3.45
CA VAL A 227 8.08 -24.60 -4.30
C VAL A 227 7.41 -24.38 -5.66
N ASP A 228 6.89 -25.45 -6.26
CA ASP A 228 6.13 -25.38 -7.52
C ASP A 228 4.85 -24.52 -7.34
N LEU A 229 4.14 -24.65 -6.22
CA LEU A 229 3.00 -23.78 -5.89
C LEU A 229 3.38 -22.31 -5.82
N THR A 230 4.52 -22.02 -5.18
CA THR A 230 5.03 -20.65 -5.05
C THR A 230 5.38 -20.07 -6.42
N SER A 231 6.09 -20.84 -7.27
CA SER A 231 6.39 -20.42 -8.65
C SER A 231 5.12 -20.27 -9.47
N TRP A 232 4.15 -21.19 -9.37
CA TRP A 232 2.85 -21.04 -10.05
C TRP A 232 2.16 -19.72 -9.67
N PHE A 233 2.16 -19.37 -8.39
CA PHE A 233 1.53 -18.13 -7.95
C PHE A 233 2.23 -16.90 -8.56
N GLN A 234 3.56 -16.88 -8.54
CA GLN A 234 4.36 -15.75 -9.03
C GLN A 234 4.36 -15.63 -10.56
N ASP A 235 4.58 -16.73 -11.26
CA ASP A 235 4.92 -16.73 -12.68
C ASP A 235 3.70 -16.98 -13.57
N VAL A 236 2.60 -17.51 -13.00
CA VAL A 236 1.41 -17.90 -13.77
C VAL A 236 0.18 -17.14 -13.28
N PHE A 237 -0.19 -17.30 -12.01
CA PHE A 237 -1.42 -16.70 -11.49
C PHE A 237 -1.38 -15.17 -11.54
N ARG A 238 -0.32 -14.56 -11.00
CA ARG A 238 -0.15 -13.10 -10.97
C ARG A 238 -0.20 -12.49 -12.37
N VAL A 239 0.52 -13.07 -13.32
CA VAL A 239 0.64 -12.56 -14.70
C VAL A 239 -0.72 -12.50 -15.41
N HIS A 240 -1.65 -13.39 -15.04
CA HIS A 240 -2.97 -13.48 -15.66
C HIS A 240 -4.11 -12.96 -14.79
N TYR A 241 -3.82 -12.40 -13.62
CA TYR A 241 -4.82 -12.03 -12.61
C TYR A 241 -5.97 -11.18 -13.17
N GLY A 242 -5.65 -10.11 -13.90
CA GLY A 242 -6.63 -9.21 -14.50
C GLY A 242 -7.47 -9.80 -15.64
N LYS A 243 -7.20 -11.05 -16.08
CA LYS A 243 -7.97 -11.76 -17.11
C LYS A 243 -9.00 -12.72 -16.52
N MET A 244 -9.11 -12.79 -15.20
CA MET A 244 -10.03 -13.68 -14.50
C MET A 244 -10.99 -12.87 -13.64
N LYS A 245 -12.27 -13.24 -13.68
CA LYS A 245 -13.24 -12.69 -12.74
C LYS A 245 -13.04 -13.29 -11.35
N MET A 246 -13.60 -12.63 -10.35
CA MET A 246 -13.41 -13.01 -8.94
C MET A 246 -13.84 -14.45 -8.66
N GLU A 247 -14.90 -14.93 -9.30
CA GLU A 247 -15.40 -16.31 -9.14
C GLU A 247 -14.35 -17.35 -9.57
N ARG A 248 -13.58 -17.06 -10.62
CA ARG A 248 -12.48 -17.90 -11.10
C ARG A 248 -11.26 -17.82 -10.20
N VAL A 249 -10.94 -16.62 -9.73
CA VAL A 249 -9.87 -16.39 -8.75
C VAL A 249 -10.14 -17.20 -7.47
N GLU A 250 -11.35 -17.17 -6.93
CA GLU A 250 -11.71 -17.96 -5.74
C GLU A 250 -11.62 -19.46 -5.98
N THR A 251 -12.02 -19.92 -7.17
CA THR A 251 -11.86 -21.33 -7.57
C THR A 251 -10.40 -21.77 -7.48
N LEU A 252 -9.48 -20.98 -8.06
CA LEU A 252 -8.04 -21.27 -8.03
C LEU A 252 -7.46 -21.17 -6.62
N ARG A 253 -7.91 -20.18 -5.83
CA ARG A 253 -7.48 -20.01 -4.43
C ARG A 253 -7.82 -21.24 -3.58
N ASN A 254 -9.05 -21.76 -3.71
CA ASN A 254 -9.47 -22.94 -2.96
C ASN A 254 -8.62 -24.17 -3.32
N ILE A 255 -8.32 -24.36 -4.62
CA ILE A 255 -7.44 -25.43 -5.07
C ILE A 255 -6.02 -25.23 -4.49
N TYR A 256 -5.48 -24.01 -4.58
CA TYR A 256 -4.16 -23.68 -4.06
C TYR A 256 -4.03 -24.00 -2.57
N LEU A 257 -4.99 -23.58 -1.75
CA LEU A 257 -4.99 -23.84 -0.31
C LEU A 257 -5.07 -25.33 0.01
N GLY A 258 -5.92 -26.09 -0.69
CA GLY A 258 -6.00 -27.54 -0.50
C GLY A 258 -4.67 -28.25 -0.82
N ARG A 259 -3.99 -27.83 -1.89
CA ARG A 259 -2.66 -28.38 -2.24
C ARG A 259 -1.58 -27.98 -1.25
N LEU A 260 -1.60 -26.74 -0.76
CA LEU A 260 -0.62 -26.26 0.22
C LEU A 260 -0.68 -27.10 1.51
N VAL A 261 -1.89 -27.41 2.00
CA VAL A 261 -2.08 -28.27 3.17
C VAL A 261 -1.55 -29.69 2.89
N SER A 262 -1.89 -30.28 1.75
CA SER A 262 -1.40 -31.62 1.35
C SER A 262 0.14 -31.69 1.36
N PHE A 263 0.82 -30.70 0.80
CA PHE A 263 2.29 -30.70 0.76
C PHE A 263 2.95 -30.41 2.11
N GLN A 264 2.26 -29.72 3.02
CA GLN A 264 2.74 -29.54 4.39
C GLN A 264 2.61 -30.82 5.20
N GLU A 265 1.55 -31.60 4.99
CA GLU A 265 1.35 -32.91 5.63
C GLU A 265 2.34 -33.96 5.11
N GLU A 266 2.67 -33.95 3.81
CA GLU A 266 3.65 -34.88 3.20
C GLU A 266 5.11 -34.59 3.60
N ALA A 267 5.40 -33.39 4.11
CA ALA A 267 6.74 -32.98 4.55
C ALA A 267 7.05 -33.28 6.02
N LEU A 268 6.06 -33.80 6.77
CA LEU A 268 6.14 -34.19 8.18
C LEU A 268 6.35 -35.71 8.33
#